data_AF-A0A250WUX6-F1
#
_entry.id   AF-A0A250WUX6-F1
#
_cell.length_a   1.000
_cell.length_b   1.000
_cell.length_c   1.000
_cell.angle_alpha   90.00
_cell.angle_beta   90.00
_cell.angle_gamma   90.00
#
_symmetry.space_group_name_H-M   'P 1'
#
loop_
_entity.id
_entity.type
_entity.pdbx_description
1 polymer ?
#
loop_
_entity_poly.entity_id
_entity_poly.type
_entity_poly.pdbx_seq_one_letter_code
_entity_poly.pdbx_strand_id
1 'polypeptide(L)'
;MVVGEGNELNIVNMEQLGFQAGEKVLFGEIVENGKLLKMSVMGYSVEGKMKVAVGVAADVEMDMVEGTKIVVVADIVGWNYDESRG
;
A
#
# COMPACT_ATOMS: atom_id res chain seq x y z
N MET A 1 -3.18 -4.43 -27.47
CA MET A 1 -2.76 -4.71 -26.07
C MET A 1 -2.43 -3.37 -25.47
N VAL A 2 -3.32 -2.84 -24.62
CA VAL A 2 -3.00 -1.63 -23.84
C VAL A 2 -2.13 -2.12 -22.70
N VAL A 3 -0.82 -1.90 -22.82
CA VAL A 3 0.04 -1.89 -21.64
C VAL A 3 -0.27 -0.55 -21.00
N GLY A 4 -0.92 -0.54 -19.84
CA GLY A 4 -1.07 0.70 -19.10
C GLY A 4 0.31 1.18 -18.73
N GLU A 5 0.75 2.27 -19.35
CA GLU A 5 2.03 2.90 -19.03
C GLU A 5 1.78 3.94 -17.94
N GLY A 6 2.58 3.88 -16.87
CA GLY A 6 2.56 4.84 -15.78
C GLY A 6 1.80 4.38 -14.52
N ASN A 7 1.35 5.36 -13.73
CA ASN A 7 0.75 5.10 -12.43
C ASN A 7 -0.69 4.58 -12.54
N GLU A 8 -0.96 3.44 -11.92
CA GLU A 8 -2.28 2.82 -11.86
C GLU A 8 -2.76 2.68 -10.42
N LEU A 9 -4.09 2.59 -10.24
CA LEU A 9 -4.67 2.27 -8.95
C LEU A 9 -4.57 0.76 -8.69
N ASN A 10 -3.93 0.42 -7.57
CA ASN A 10 -3.59 -0.94 -7.19
C ASN A 10 -4.03 -1.22 -5.75
N ILE A 11 -4.30 -2.49 -5.47
CA ILE A 11 -4.55 -3.00 -4.12
C ILE A 11 -3.42 -3.96 -3.79
N VAL A 12 -2.65 -3.62 -2.77
CA VAL A 12 -1.48 -4.40 -2.33
C VAL A 12 -1.70 -4.94 -0.93
N ASN A 13 -1.02 -6.02 -0.59
CA ASN A 13 -1.05 -6.57 0.76
C ASN A 13 -0.16 -5.74 1.69
N MET A 14 -0.47 -5.72 2.99
CA MET A 14 0.33 -4.98 3.98
C MET A 14 1.80 -5.42 4.01
N GLU A 15 2.08 -6.69 3.73
CA GLU A 15 3.43 -7.26 3.70
C GLU A 15 4.28 -6.67 2.58
N GLN A 16 3.65 -6.21 1.49
CA GLN A 16 4.36 -5.53 0.40
C GLN A 16 4.87 -4.15 0.82
N LEU A 17 4.32 -3.57 1.89
CA LEU A 17 4.84 -2.36 2.54
C LEU A 17 5.74 -2.68 3.75
N GLY A 18 6.04 -3.95 3.99
CA GLY A 18 6.92 -4.41 5.06
C GLY A 18 6.26 -4.62 6.42
N PHE A 19 4.93 -4.64 6.50
CA PHE A 19 4.20 -4.82 7.76
C PHE A 19 3.78 -6.28 7.99
N GLN A 20 3.58 -6.65 9.24
CA GLN A 20 3.14 -7.99 9.65
C GLN A 20 1.82 -7.97 10.42
N ALA A 21 1.08 -9.08 10.38
CA ALA A 21 -0.13 -9.25 11.17
C ALA A 21 0.20 -9.19 12.67
N GLY A 22 -0.60 -8.45 13.44
CA GLY A 22 -0.40 -8.23 14.87
C GLY A 22 0.40 -6.98 15.21
N GLU A 23 0.95 -6.27 14.21
CA GLU A 23 1.64 -5.00 14.42
C GLU A 23 0.65 -3.86 14.65
N LYS A 24 1.07 -2.90 15.49
CA LYS A 24 0.45 -1.58 15.59
C LYS A 24 1.31 -0.58 14.86
N VAL A 25 0.74 0.09 13.89
CA VAL A 25 1.45 0.96 12.96
C VAL A 25 0.72 2.30 12.88
N LEU A 26 1.46 3.40 12.87
CA LEU A 26 0.89 4.72 12.63
C LEU A 26 0.58 4.89 11.14
N PHE A 27 -0.53 5.53 10.81
CA PHE A 27 -0.89 5.79 9.42
C PHE A 27 0.23 6.55 8.66
N GLY A 28 0.96 7.43 9.35
CA GLY A 28 2.13 8.10 8.79
C GLY A 28 3.24 7.14 8.35
N GLU A 29 3.49 6.06 9.09
CA GLU A 29 4.50 5.05 8.73
C GLU A 29 4.11 4.28 7.46
N ILE A 30 2.81 4.00 7.30
CA ILE A 30 2.28 3.38 6.07
C ILE A 30 2.53 4.28 4.86
N VAL A 31 2.27 5.59 5.02
CA VAL A 31 2.52 6.58 3.96
C VAL A 31 4.00 6.71 3.63
N GLU A 32 4.88 6.75 4.63
CA GLU A 32 6.33 6.84 4.42
C GLU A 32 6.89 5.57 3.76
N ASN A 33 6.50 4.37 4.21
CA ASN A 33 6.89 3.12 3.55
C ASN A 33 6.38 3.05 2.11
N GLY A 34 5.14 3.49 1.87
CA GLY A 34 4.61 3.63 0.50
C GLY A 34 5.50 4.53 -0.36
N LYS A 35 5.91 5.70 0.14
CA LYS A 35 6.80 6.62 -0.60
C LYS A 35 8.15 6.00 -0.93
N LEU A 36 8.77 5.27 0.00
CA LEU A 36 10.03 4.55 -0.23
C LEU A 36 9.91 3.55 -1.39
N LEU A 37 8.72 2.97 -1.53
CA LEU A 37 8.34 2.06 -2.58
C LEU A 37 7.76 2.76 -3.83
N LYS A 38 7.88 4.10 -3.94
CA LYS A 38 7.30 4.89 -5.05
C LYS A 38 5.79 4.67 -5.22
N MET A 39 5.09 4.39 -4.13
CA MET A 39 3.64 4.24 -4.05
C MET A 39 3.02 5.47 -3.38
N SER A 40 1.87 5.92 -3.88
CA SER A 40 1.03 6.92 -3.21
C SER A 40 -0.14 6.24 -2.52
N VAL A 41 -0.17 6.26 -1.18
CA VAL A 41 -1.26 5.63 -0.40
C VAL A 41 -2.54 6.46 -0.48
N MET A 42 -3.62 5.83 -0.93
CA MET A 42 -4.95 6.44 -1.13
C MET A 42 -5.97 5.97 -0.08
N GLY A 43 -5.72 4.84 0.55
CA GLY A 43 -6.62 4.24 1.53
C GLY A 43 -6.17 2.86 1.96
N TYR A 44 -6.99 2.20 2.75
CA TYR A 44 -6.74 0.85 3.23
C TYR A 44 -8.05 0.11 3.50
N SER A 45 -8.01 -1.21 3.50
CA SER A 45 -9.11 -2.08 3.88
C SER A 45 -8.68 -2.97 5.03
N VAL A 46 -9.44 -2.94 6.12
CA VAL A 46 -9.26 -3.80 7.28
C VAL A 46 -10.56 -4.58 7.47
N GLU A 47 -10.47 -5.90 7.55
CA GLU A 47 -11.64 -6.80 7.67
C GLU A 47 -12.71 -6.56 6.58
N GLY A 48 -12.27 -6.22 5.37
CA GLY A 48 -13.15 -5.95 4.22
C GLY A 48 -13.81 -4.56 4.23
N LYS A 49 -13.53 -3.71 5.23
CA LYS A 49 -14.05 -2.34 5.29
C LYS A 49 -13.02 -1.36 4.73
N MET A 50 -13.34 -0.79 3.58
CA MET A 50 -12.54 0.25 2.94
C MET A 50 -12.61 1.56 3.71
N LYS A 51 -11.45 2.16 3.96
CA LYS A 51 -11.27 3.50 4.53
C LYS A 51 -10.39 4.33 3.61
N VAL A 52 -10.85 5.54 3.31
CA VAL A 52 -10.12 6.49 2.47
C VAL A 52 -9.11 7.25 3.33
N ALA A 53 -7.89 7.44 2.83
CA ALA A 53 -6.80 8.09 3.56
C ALA A 53 -6.88 9.63 3.60
N VAL A 54 -7.74 10.24 2.78
CA VAL A 54 -7.82 11.70 2.65
C VAL A 54 -8.22 12.33 3.99
N GLY A 55 -7.32 13.14 4.56
CA GLY A 55 -7.53 13.82 5.83
C GLY A 55 -7.31 12.97 7.08
N VAL A 56 -6.78 11.74 6.94
CA VAL A 56 -6.38 10.92 8.09
C VAL A 56 -5.12 11.52 8.71
N ALA A 57 -5.14 11.74 10.02
CA ALA A 57 -3.97 12.25 10.75
C ALA A 57 -2.86 11.19 10.79
N ALA A 58 -1.60 11.64 10.70
CA ALA A 58 -0.45 10.75 10.61
C ALA A 58 -0.22 9.90 11.86
N ASP A 59 -0.73 10.34 13.01
CA ASP A 59 -0.64 9.71 14.33
C ASP A 59 -1.79 8.74 14.63
N VAL A 60 -2.69 8.49 13.68
CA VAL A 60 -3.72 7.46 13.83
C VAL A 60 -3.06 6.09 13.85
N GLU A 61 -3.14 5.40 14.98
CA GLU A 61 -2.73 4.00 15.10
C GLU A 61 -3.70 3.07 14.37
N MET A 62 -3.13 2.07 13.72
CA MET A 62 -3.82 1.02 13.02
C MET A 62 -3.29 -0.34 13.45
N ASP A 63 -4.21 -1.24 13.82
CA ASP A 63 -3.91 -2.65 14.01
C ASP A 63 -3.83 -3.34 12.65
N MET A 64 -2.65 -3.86 12.30
CA MET A 64 -2.44 -4.67 11.11
C MET A 64 -2.99 -6.07 11.37
N VAL A 65 -4.06 -6.43 10.69
CA VAL A 65 -4.64 -7.78 10.78
C VAL A 65 -4.43 -8.56 9.49
N GLU A 66 -4.48 -9.89 9.58
CA GLU A 66 -4.41 -10.74 8.40
C GLU A 66 -5.47 -10.33 7.37
N GLY A 67 -5.04 -10.18 6.11
CA GLY A 67 -5.91 -9.73 5.03
C GLY A 67 -6.05 -8.21 4.90
N THR A 68 -5.40 -7.40 5.74
CA THR A 68 -5.31 -5.95 5.55
C THR A 68 -4.72 -5.63 4.17
N LYS A 69 -5.39 -4.75 3.44
CA LYS A 69 -4.96 -4.28 2.10
C LYS A 69 -4.72 -2.79 2.10
N ILE A 70 -3.75 -2.34 1.33
CA ILE A 70 -3.46 -0.93 1.12
C ILE A 70 -3.83 -0.57 -0.32
N VAL A 71 -4.59 0.51 -0.49
CA VAL A 71 -4.94 1.05 -1.81
C VAL A 71 -3.89 2.09 -2.17
N VAL A 72 -3.21 1.88 -3.28
CA VAL A 72 -2.10 2.74 -3.72
C VAL A 72 -2.26 3.15 -5.18
N VAL A 73 -1.63 4.26 -5.54
CA VAL A 73 -1.36 4.63 -6.92
C VAL A 73 0.14 4.42 -7.17
N ALA A 74 0.49 3.54 -8.10
CA ALA A 74 1.86 3.15 -8.38
C ALA A 74 1.99 2.56 -9.80
N ASP A 75 3.19 2.63 -10.36
CA ASP A 75 3.59 1.90 -11.56
C ASP A 75 4.16 0.53 -11.14
N ILE A 76 3.31 -0.49 -11.07
CA ILE A 76 3.67 -1.85 -10.62
C ILE A 76 4.19 -2.71 -11.77
N VAL A 77 3.95 -2.33 -13.03
CA VAL A 77 4.44 -3.09 -14.20
C VAL A 77 5.98 -3.11 -14.22
N GLY A 78 6.62 -2.03 -13.77
CA GLY A 78 8.08 -1.98 -13.60
C GLY A 78 8.64 -2.89 -12.50
N TRP A 79 7.84 -3.28 -11.49
CA TRP A 79 8.32 -4.08 -10.36
C TRP A 79 8.54 -5.56 -10.70
N ASN A 80 7.57 -6.18 -11.38
CA ASN A 80 7.67 -7.59 -11.78
C ASN A 80 8.73 -7.82 -12.87
N TYR A 81 9.09 -6.78 -13.63
CA TYR A 81 10.07 -6.89 -14.71
C TYR A 81 11.51 -6.91 -14.18
N ASP A 82 11.79 -6.18 -13.08
CA ASP A 82 13.13 -6.10 -12.48
C ASP A 82 13.50 -7.39 -11.73
N GLU A 83 12.53 -8.05 -11.08
CA GLU A 83 12.75 -9.36 -10.43
C GLU A 83 12.98 -10.50 -11.44
N SER A 84 12.50 -10.39 -12.67
CA SER A 84 12.68 -11.41 -13.72
C SER A 84 14.05 -11.41 -14.40
N ARG A 85 14.93 -10.46 -14.04
CA ARG A 85 16.29 -10.31 -14.58
C ARG A 85 17.41 -10.67 -13.59
N GLY A 86 17.05 -11.20 -12.41
CA GLY A 86 17.98 -11.74 -11.40
C GLY A 86 18.24 -13.23 -11.58
#